data_AF-A0AAU2CYV3-F1
#
_entry.id   AF-A0AAU2CYV3-F1
#
_cell.length_a   1.000
_cell.length_b   1.000
_cell.length_c   1.000
_cell.angle_alpha   90.00
_cell.angle_beta   90.00
_cell.angle_gamma   90.00
#
_symmetry.space_group_name_H-M   'P 1'
#
loop_
_entity.id
_entity.type
_entity.pdbx_description
1 polymer ?
#
loop_
_entity_poly.entity_id
_entity_poly.type
_entity_poly.pdbx_seq_one_letter_code
_entity_poly.pdbx_strand_id
1 'polypeptide(L)'
;MPHPFTPVASVPVDVRTARVHEEGWQSWSPSGAYALGDKPYRPTNGNWATVCYRPGVTVPEGAFQGEGLLALDPGDGSPVRLWAAVDPASEVPSVRLTVEDGRAEVSADGSVKEWTGTDIQSLLASWAESLDVAPPRPAPTAWCSWYEYFTAVTEDDIHENLRAMDTLDLPIDVVQIDDGYQKALGDWLTLSGRFRSREGIADAIRARGRRAGIWTAPFLVDPASDLATEHPDWLVHDTDGGFTHAGRNWGHDLRVLDTTHPEAAAYLTQVFRTFRSEGYDYFKVDFLYAGALEGVRHSSADTLTAYREGISLIREAIGPDAYLLGCGAPLLASAGLFDAMRVSPDTAPHRRPEADDYSQPGQDPAEFTGVGRQWQHGRLWVNDPDCLMARPAVETRERWAAHVEATGGLTASSDRLLSLDEWGVRTTRRLLSGAGR
;
A
#
# COMPACT_ATOMS: atom_id res chain seq x y z
N MET A 1 -18.98 -11.73 -12.39
CA MET A 1 -18.92 -11.25 -13.79
C MET A 1 -18.87 -9.74 -13.73
N PRO A 2 -17.92 -9.07 -14.41
CA PRO A 2 -17.90 -7.62 -14.46
C PRO A 2 -19.21 -7.12 -15.06
N HIS A 3 -19.83 -6.15 -14.40
CA HIS A 3 -21.00 -5.47 -14.92
C HIS A 3 -20.61 -4.72 -16.21
N PRO A 4 -21.52 -4.61 -17.20
CA PRO A 4 -21.23 -3.84 -18.40
C PRO A 4 -21.06 -2.36 -18.03
N PHE A 5 -20.10 -1.69 -18.67
CA PHE A 5 -19.96 -0.23 -18.54
C PHE A 5 -21.22 0.46 -19.07
N THR A 6 -21.78 1.36 -18.26
CA THR A 6 -22.94 2.18 -18.61
C THR A 6 -22.54 3.65 -18.74
N PRO A 7 -23.08 4.40 -19.71
CA PRO A 7 -22.79 5.83 -19.84
C PRO A 7 -23.21 6.61 -18.59
N VAL A 8 -22.31 7.47 -18.10
CA VAL A 8 -22.50 8.30 -16.90
C VAL A 8 -22.59 9.78 -17.29
N ALA A 9 -21.67 10.27 -18.13
CA ALA A 9 -21.64 11.67 -18.52
C ALA A 9 -20.93 11.86 -19.88
N SER A 10 -21.24 12.96 -20.55
CA SER A 10 -20.54 13.45 -21.74
C SER A 10 -20.16 14.91 -21.51
N VAL A 11 -18.87 15.24 -21.55
CA VAL A 11 -18.34 16.55 -21.12
C VAL A 11 -17.56 17.19 -22.26
N PRO A 12 -17.86 18.44 -22.69
CA PRO A 12 -16.95 19.18 -23.55
C PRO A 12 -15.58 19.35 -22.87
N VAL A 13 -14.49 19.21 -23.61
CA VAL A 13 -13.13 19.39 -23.08
C VAL A 13 -12.26 20.19 -24.04
N ASP A 14 -11.36 21.02 -23.51
CA ASP A 14 -10.21 21.51 -24.28
C ASP A 14 -9.10 20.47 -24.22
N VAL A 15 -8.91 19.76 -25.33
CA VAL A 15 -7.94 18.65 -25.44
C VAL A 15 -6.49 19.03 -25.12
N ARG A 16 -6.14 20.33 -25.13
CA ARG A 16 -4.77 20.79 -24.84
C ARG A 16 -4.54 21.02 -23.35
N THR A 17 -5.55 21.48 -22.64
CA THR A 17 -5.44 21.94 -21.24
C THR A 17 -6.13 21.01 -20.27
N ALA A 18 -7.10 20.20 -20.72
CA ALA A 18 -7.81 19.24 -19.89
C ALA A 18 -6.87 18.25 -19.21
N ARG A 19 -7.26 17.83 -18.01
CA ARG A 19 -6.51 16.86 -17.19
C ARG A 19 -7.46 15.81 -16.62
N VAL A 20 -7.01 14.56 -16.60
CA VAL A 20 -7.75 13.43 -16.01
C VAL A 20 -6.92 12.82 -14.90
N HIS A 21 -7.50 12.68 -13.72
CA HIS A 21 -6.91 11.97 -12.61
C HIS A 21 -7.43 10.53 -12.56
N GLU A 22 -6.51 9.57 -12.70
CA GLU A 22 -6.79 8.16 -12.44
C GLU A 22 -6.42 7.82 -11.00
N GLU A 23 -7.35 7.20 -10.28
CA GLU A 23 -7.05 6.51 -9.02
C GLU A 23 -6.84 5.03 -9.31
N GLY A 24 -5.65 4.52 -9.04
CA GLY A 24 -5.35 3.10 -9.18
C GLY A 24 -5.92 2.27 -8.03
N TRP A 25 -6.07 0.97 -8.29
CA TRP A 25 -6.71 0.00 -7.38
C TRP A 25 -6.15 -0.06 -5.96
N GLN A 26 -4.83 -0.18 -5.85
CA GLN A 26 -4.15 -0.47 -4.59
C GLN A 26 -2.93 0.43 -4.37
N SER A 27 -2.30 0.38 -3.20
CA SER A 27 -1.09 1.13 -2.81
C SER A 27 -0.08 1.37 -3.93
N TRP A 28 0.28 0.35 -4.70
CA TRP A 28 1.29 0.41 -5.76
C TRP A 28 0.73 0.75 -7.14
N SER A 29 -0.59 0.81 -7.31
CA SER A 29 -1.17 1.19 -8.60
C SER A 29 -0.84 2.65 -8.93
N PRO A 30 -0.33 2.96 -10.12
CA PRO A 30 -0.06 4.33 -10.54
C PRO A 30 -1.33 5.18 -10.43
N SER A 31 -1.22 6.35 -9.81
CA SER A 31 -2.35 7.25 -9.57
C SER A 31 -1.92 8.69 -9.69
N GLY A 32 -2.63 9.50 -10.46
CA GLY A 32 -2.19 10.86 -10.77
C GLY A 32 -2.93 11.48 -11.92
N ALA A 33 -2.65 12.76 -12.16
CA ALA A 33 -3.26 13.54 -13.23
C ALA A 33 -2.43 13.46 -14.52
N TYR A 34 -3.12 13.23 -15.63
CA TYR A 34 -2.56 13.11 -16.98
C TYR A 34 -3.15 14.19 -17.89
N ALA A 35 -2.39 14.66 -18.88
CA ALA A 35 -2.99 15.35 -20.02
C ALA A 35 -3.75 14.36 -20.91
N LEU A 36 -4.78 14.83 -21.62
CA LEU A 36 -5.57 13.94 -22.51
C LEU A 36 -4.75 13.31 -23.65
N GLY A 37 -3.59 13.86 -23.98
CA GLY A 37 -2.65 13.30 -24.96
C GLY A 37 -1.59 12.36 -24.37
N ASP A 38 -1.52 12.23 -23.04
CA ASP A 38 -0.58 11.33 -22.39
C ASP A 38 -1.09 9.89 -22.48
N LYS A 39 -0.17 8.93 -22.39
CA LYS A 39 -0.48 7.51 -22.25
C LYS A 39 -0.42 7.15 -20.77
N PRO A 40 -1.55 6.85 -20.11
CA PRO A 40 -1.53 6.43 -18.72
C PRO A 40 -0.75 5.12 -18.54
N TYR A 41 -0.21 4.92 -17.34
CA TYR A 41 0.58 3.74 -17.03
C TYR A 41 -0.29 2.49 -16.94
N ARG A 42 0.19 1.38 -17.50
CA ARG A 42 -0.51 0.09 -17.58
C ARG A 42 0.48 -1.03 -17.27
N PRO A 43 0.01 -2.20 -16.79
CA PRO A 43 0.89 -3.30 -16.46
C PRO A 43 1.69 -3.79 -17.67
N THR A 44 2.98 -4.05 -17.49
CA THR A 44 3.85 -4.55 -18.57
C THR A 44 3.72 -6.05 -18.81
N ASN A 45 3.16 -6.80 -17.85
CA ASN A 45 2.91 -8.23 -17.97
C ASN A 45 1.75 -8.68 -17.04
N GLY A 46 1.32 -9.94 -17.18
CA GLY A 46 0.22 -10.51 -16.40
C GLY A 46 0.50 -10.65 -14.90
N ASN A 47 1.78 -10.75 -14.51
CA ASN A 47 2.15 -10.80 -13.09
C ASN A 47 1.84 -9.46 -12.41
N TRP A 48 2.34 -8.37 -12.98
CA TRP A 48 2.08 -7.02 -12.44
C TRP A 48 0.61 -6.64 -12.55
N ALA A 49 -0.09 -7.07 -13.60
CA ALA A 49 -1.54 -6.90 -13.67
C ALA A 49 -2.28 -7.54 -12.48
N THR A 50 -1.78 -8.66 -11.97
CA THR A 50 -2.36 -9.37 -10.80
C THR A 50 -1.93 -8.73 -9.48
N VAL A 51 -0.63 -8.43 -9.35
CA VAL A 51 -0.04 -7.97 -8.08
C VAL A 51 -0.35 -6.50 -7.81
N CYS A 52 -0.30 -5.64 -8.83
CA CYS A 52 -0.23 -4.19 -8.66
C CYS A 52 -1.41 -3.40 -9.23
N TYR A 53 -2.25 -4.01 -10.06
CA TYR A 53 -3.40 -3.36 -10.69
C TYR A 53 -4.69 -4.08 -10.28
N ARG A 54 -5.85 -3.63 -10.79
CA ARG A 54 -7.11 -4.30 -10.52
C ARG A 54 -7.16 -5.68 -11.21
N PRO A 55 -7.21 -6.78 -10.45
CA PRO A 55 -7.19 -8.12 -11.03
C PRO A 55 -8.41 -8.35 -11.93
N GLY A 56 -8.21 -8.98 -13.10
CA GLY A 56 -9.27 -9.32 -14.03
C GLY A 56 -9.85 -8.15 -14.85
N VAL A 57 -9.34 -6.92 -14.66
CA VAL A 57 -9.82 -5.73 -15.37
C VAL A 57 -8.76 -5.22 -16.34
N THR A 58 -9.10 -5.21 -17.63
CA THR A 58 -8.23 -4.66 -18.69
C THR A 58 -8.73 -3.28 -19.12
N VAL A 59 -7.81 -2.33 -19.23
CA VAL A 59 -8.10 -0.99 -19.74
C VAL A 59 -7.82 -0.94 -21.25
N PRO A 60 -8.79 -0.56 -22.09
CA PRO A 60 -8.57 -0.38 -23.52
C PRO A 60 -7.50 0.67 -23.81
N GLU A 61 -6.78 0.52 -24.93
CA GLU A 61 -5.85 1.54 -25.39
C GLU A 61 -6.60 2.86 -25.69
N GLY A 62 -5.98 3.99 -25.31
CA GLY A 62 -6.57 5.32 -25.48
C GLY A 62 -7.67 5.67 -24.46
N ALA A 63 -7.96 4.79 -23.50
CA ALA A 63 -8.88 5.07 -22.41
C ALA A 63 -8.14 5.42 -21.11
N PHE A 64 -8.72 6.36 -20.38
CA PHE A 64 -8.40 6.60 -18.98
C PHE A 64 -9.33 5.76 -18.11
N GLN A 65 -8.82 5.22 -17.01
CA GLN A 65 -9.62 4.45 -16.07
C GLN A 65 -9.12 4.64 -14.65
N GLY A 66 -10.05 4.91 -13.73
CA GLY A 66 -9.81 4.89 -12.29
C GLY A 66 -10.70 3.87 -11.60
N GLU A 67 -10.24 3.40 -10.45
CA GLU A 67 -10.87 2.35 -9.66
C GLU A 67 -11.55 2.98 -8.44
N GLY A 68 -12.88 2.93 -8.45
CA GLY A 68 -13.79 3.58 -7.53
C GLY A 68 -13.95 5.07 -7.76
N LEU A 69 -13.01 5.75 -8.40
CA LEU A 69 -13.18 7.15 -8.78
C LEU A 69 -12.35 7.57 -10.00
N LEU A 70 -12.81 8.63 -10.68
CA LEU A 70 -12.07 9.34 -11.74
C LEU A 70 -12.46 10.82 -11.72
N ALA A 71 -11.48 11.71 -11.82
CA ALA A 71 -11.72 13.16 -11.91
C ALA A 71 -11.27 13.73 -13.26
N LEU A 72 -12.01 14.71 -13.76
CA LEU A 72 -11.75 15.44 -14.99
C LEU A 72 -11.78 16.94 -14.72
N ASP A 73 -10.68 17.62 -15.00
CA ASP A 73 -10.67 19.05 -15.27
C ASP A 73 -10.90 19.25 -16.78
N PRO A 74 -12.03 19.86 -17.21
CA PRO A 74 -12.33 20.08 -18.62
C PRO A 74 -11.33 20.99 -19.36
N GLY A 75 -10.53 21.78 -18.64
CA GLY A 75 -9.49 22.64 -19.21
C GLY A 75 -9.99 23.94 -19.86
N ASP A 76 -11.29 24.18 -19.89
CA ASP A 76 -11.93 25.37 -20.47
C ASP A 76 -12.37 26.40 -19.40
N GLY A 77 -12.05 26.15 -18.13
CA GLY A 77 -12.46 26.96 -16.98
C GLY A 77 -13.81 26.54 -16.39
N SER A 78 -14.48 25.54 -16.94
CA SER A 78 -15.63 24.89 -16.31
C SER A 78 -15.23 24.17 -15.02
N PRO A 79 -16.18 23.89 -14.11
CA PRO A 79 -15.88 23.14 -12.89
C PRO A 79 -15.26 21.77 -13.17
N VAL A 80 -14.28 21.39 -12.34
CA VAL A 80 -13.76 20.02 -12.26
C VAL A 80 -14.90 19.09 -11.87
N ARG A 81 -14.96 17.92 -12.48
CA ARG A 81 -15.96 16.88 -12.22
C ARG A 81 -15.28 15.64 -11.65
N LEU A 82 -15.91 15.00 -10.68
CA LEU A 82 -15.48 13.75 -10.07
C LEU A 82 -16.64 12.78 -10.12
N TRP A 83 -16.41 11.57 -10.61
CA TRP A 83 -17.34 10.45 -10.46
C TRP A 83 -16.71 9.46 -9.51
N ALA A 84 -17.35 9.23 -8.37
CA ALA A 84 -16.82 8.40 -7.30
C ALA A 84 -17.86 7.41 -6.78
N ALA A 85 -17.38 6.28 -6.27
CA ALA A 85 -18.18 5.23 -5.66
C ALA A 85 -19.14 5.79 -4.61
N VAL A 86 -20.36 5.27 -4.58
CA VAL A 86 -21.37 5.66 -3.57
C VAL A 86 -20.98 5.15 -2.19
N ASP A 87 -20.48 3.91 -2.11
CA ASP A 87 -19.94 3.30 -0.89
C ASP A 87 -18.68 2.49 -1.26
N PRO A 88 -17.49 3.09 -1.18
CA PRO A 88 -16.23 2.41 -1.54
C PRO A 88 -15.87 1.25 -0.62
N ALA A 89 -16.50 1.12 0.56
CA ALA A 89 -16.26 -0.01 1.45
C ALA A 89 -16.94 -1.30 0.95
N SER A 90 -18.01 -1.17 0.17
CA SER A 90 -18.84 -2.28 -0.32
C SER A 90 -18.68 -2.52 -1.82
N GLU A 91 -18.49 -1.46 -2.62
CA GLU A 91 -18.32 -1.56 -4.07
C GLU A 91 -17.30 -0.54 -4.56
N VAL A 92 -16.33 -1.00 -5.35
CA VAL A 92 -15.35 -0.15 -6.03
C VAL A 92 -15.56 -0.29 -7.53
N PRO A 93 -16.39 0.53 -8.19
CA PRO A 93 -16.64 0.44 -9.63
C PRO A 93 -15.46 0.99 -10.44
N SER A 94 -15.17 0.42 -11.59
CA SER A 94 -14.27 1.01 -12.58
C SER A 94 -14.97 2.19 -13.26
N VAL A 95 -14.33 3.35 -13.31
CA VAL A 95 -14.81 4.54 -14.02
C VAL A 95 -13.88 4.80 -15.20
N ARG A 96 -14.45 4.83 -16.41
CA ARG A 96 -13.69 4.95 -17.65
C ARG A 96 -14.05 6.22 -18.39
N LEU A 97 -13.03 6.86 -18.95
CA LEU A 97 -13.13 8.04 -19.79
C LEU A 97 -12.44 7.78 -21.13
N THR A 98 -13.15 8.00 -22.23
CA THR A 98 -12.58 8.09 -23.59
C THR A 98 -12.79 9.50 -24.13
N VAL A 99 -11.99 9.90 -25.12
CA VAL A 99 -12.11 11.22 -25.74
C VAL A 99 -12.48 11.05 -27.21
N GLU A 100 -13.62 11.61 -27.61
CA GLU A 100 -14.14 11.58 -28.97
C GLU A 100 -14.64 12.97 -29.36
N ASP A 101 -14.17 13.49 -30.50
CA ASP A 101 -14.62 14.78 -31.07
C ASP A 101 -14.64 15.97 -30.09
N GLY A 102 -13.60 16.07 -29.24
CA GLY A 102 -13.49 17.15 -28.24
C GLY A 102 -14.43 16.99 -27.04
N ARG A 103 -14.91 15.76 -26.80
CA ARG A 103 -15.74 15.41 -25.65
C ARG A 103 -15.12 14.25 -24.89
N ALA A 104 -15.14 14.35 -23.57
CA ALA A 104 -14.86 13.25 -22.67
C ALA A 104 -16.15 12.46 -22.42
N GLU A 105 -16.17 11.21 -22.87
CA GLU A 105 -17.26 10.26 -22.67
C GLU A 105 -16.94 9.39 -21.46
N VAL A 106 -17.77 9.48 -20.42
CA VAL A 106 -17.55 8.83 -19.13
C VAL A 106 -18.57 7.71 -18.95
N SER A 107 -18.08 6.55 -18.53
CA SER A 107 -18.89 5.37 -18.22
C SER A 107 -18.39 4.67 -16.96
N ALA A 108 -19.24 3.88 -16.31
CA ALA A 108 -18.86 3.09 -15.14
C ALA A 108 -19.50 1.71 -15.17
N ASP A 109 -18.81 0.72 -14.61
CA ASP A 109 -19.33 -0.64 -14.41
C ASP A 109 -20.07 -0.82 -13.05
N GLY A 110 -20.34 0.26 -12.34
CA GLY A 110 -21.13 0.19 -11.11
C GLY A 110 -21.59 1.57 -10.65
N SER A 111 -22.08 1.66 -9.42
CA SER A 111 -22.76 2.86 -8.94
C SER A 111 -21.78 3.97 -8.59
N VAL A 112 -21.87 5.08 -9.32
CA VAL A 112 -21.08 6.30 -9.03
C VAL A 112 -21.98 7.51 -8.84
N LYS A 113 -21.51 8.44 -8.00
CA LYS A 113 -22.10 9.77 -7.81
C LYS A 113 -21.16 10.83 -8.37
N GLU A 114 -21.74 11.83 -9.01
CA GLU A 114 -21.01 12.98 -9.49
C GLU A 114 -20.86 14.06 -8.42
N TRP A 115 -19.67 14.66 -8.40
CA TRP A 115 -19.29 15.83 -7.61
C TRP A 115 -18.65 16.88 -8.52
N THR A 116 -18.72 18.15 -8.11
CA THR A 116 -18.09 19.25 -8.84
C THR A 116 -17.27 20.14 -7.91
N GLY A 117 -16.19 20.71 -8.43
CA GLY A 117 -15.25 21.54 -7.67
C GLY A 117 -14.41 22.42 -8.57
N THR A 118 -13.41 23.08 -7.99
CA THR A 118 -12.54 24.04 -8.70
C THR A 118 -11.16 23.48 -9.04
N ASP A 119 -10.72 22.46 -8.32
CA ASP A 119 -9.40 21.85 -8.42
C ASP A 119 -9.53 20.35 -8.14
N ILE A 120 -8.75 19.53 -8.84
CA ILE A 120 -8.81 18.06 -8.73
C ILE A 120 -8.50 17.60 -7.30
N GLN A 121 -7.38 18.03 -6.72
CA GLN A 121 -6.96 17.56 -5.40
C GLN A 121 -7.93 18.03 -4.31
N SER A 122 -8.42 19.26 -4.40
CA SER A 122 -9.38 19.83 -3.46
C SER A 122 -10.75 19.14 -3.54
N LEU A 123 -11.20 18.76 -4.75
CA LEU A 123 -12.45 18.02 -4.95
C LEU A 123 -12.34 16.59 -4.41
N LEU A 124 -11.22 15.91 -4.68
CA LEU A 124 -10.94 14.57 -4.13
C LEU A 124 -10.89 14.60 -2.60
N ALA A 125 -10.23 15.61 -2.01
CA ALA A 125 -10.18 15.81 -0.57
C ALA A 125 -11.57 16.03 0.04
N SER A 126 -12.41 16.85 -0.59
CA SER A 126 -13.79 17.10 -0.15
C SER A 126 -14.66 15.84 -0.22
N TRP A 127 -14.47 15.02 -1.25
CA TRP A 127 -15.13 13.71 -1.35
C TRP A 127 -14.66 12.75 -0.26
N ALA A 128 -13.34 12.68 0.00
CA ALA A 128 -12.77 11.84 1.05
C ALA A 128 -13.32 12.21 2.44
N GLU A 129 -13.44 13.51 2.74
CA GLU A 129 -14.07 14.01 3.97
C GLU A 129 -15.55 13.60 4.08
N SER A 130 -16.25 13.45 2.96
CA SER A 130 -17.65 13.02 2.95
C SER A 130 -17.86 11.54 3.28
N LEU A 131 -16.80 10.73 3.30
CA LEU A 131 -16.86 9.32 3.71
C LEU A 131 -16.95 9.14 5.24
N ASP A 132 -16.84 10.23 6.01
CA ASP A 132 -17.01 10.25 7.47
C ASP A 132 -16.13 9.22 8.21
N VAL A 133 -14.90 9.04 7.73
CA VAL A 133 -13.89 8.19 8.37
C VAL A 133 -13.34 8.89 9.61
N ALA A 134 -13.10 8.13 10.67
CA ALA A 134 -12.50 8.66 11.89
C ALA A 134 -11.13 9.31 11.59
N PRO A 135 -10.81 10.50 12.15
CA PRO A 135 -9.52 11.14 11.93
C PRO A 135 -8.37 10.23 12.33
N PRO A 136 -7.31 10.12 11.50
CA PRO A 136 -6.21 9.21 11.78
C PRO A 136 -5.37 9.69 12.96
N ARG A 137 -4.80 8.72 13.69
CA ARG A 137 -3.86 9.01 14.77
C ARG A 137 -2.52 9.49 14.18
N PRO A 138 -1.79 10.39 14.86
CA PRO A 138 -0.45 10.79 14.43
C PRO A 138 0.46 9.58 14.21
N ALA A 139 1.22 9.59 13.12
CA ALA A 139 2.17 8.53 12.84
C ALA A 139 3.43 8.67 13.70
N PRO A 140 3.98 7.56 14.23
CA PRO A 140 5.30 7.57 14.84
C PRO A 140 6.38 7.75 13.77
N THR A 141 7.58 8.12 14.20
CA THR A 141 8.76 8.01 13.35
C THR A 141 9.28 6.58 13.37
N ALA A 142 9.84 6.10 12.26
CA ALA A 142 10.28 4.71 12.18
C ALA A 142 11.66 4.55 11.57
N TRP A 143 12.27 3.42 11.87
CA TRP A 143 13.34 2.82 11.07
C TRP A 143 12.84 1.47 10.56
N CYS A 144 13.03 1.20 9.27
CA CYS A 144 12.62 -0.01 8.58
C CYS A 144 13.87 -0.73 8.04
N SER A 145 13.91 -2.05 8.11
CA SER A 145 15.06 -2.84 7.61
C SER A 145 15.05 -3.09 6.11
N TRP A 146 13.95 -2.85 5.39
CA TRP A 146 13.73 -3.37 4.03
C TRP A 146 14.70 -2.83 2.98
N TYR A 147 14.77 -1.51 2.79
CA TYR A 147 15.47 -0.91 1.64
C TYR A 147 17.01 -0.87 1.75
N GLU A 148 17.56 -1.54 2.75
CA GLU A 148 19.00 -1.81 2.87
C GLU A 148 19.27 -3.31 2.85
N TYR A 149 18.55 -4.08 3.67
CA TYR A 149 18.86 -5.49 3.92
C TYR A 149 17.99 -6.45 3.11
N PHE A 150 16.82 -6.00 2.65
CA PHE A 150 15.79 -6.83 2.04
C PHE A 150 15.55 -8.12 2.86
N THR A 151 15.32 -9.24 2.18
CA THR A 151 15.12 -10.56 2.81
C THR A 151 16.36 -11.12 3.52
N ALA A 152 17.52 -10.47 3.38
CA ALA A 152 18.78 -10.90 3.97
C ALA A 152 19.01 -10.32 5.38
N VAL A 153 18.08 -9.53 5.91
CA VAL A 153 18.16 -8.97 7.27
C VAL A 153 18.42 -10.04 8.33
N THR A 154 19.29 -9.71 9.28
CA THR A 154 19.63 -10.55 10.44
C THR A 154 19.33 -9.83 11.76
N GLU A 155 19.24 -10.58 12.85
CA GLU A 155 19.10 -9.98 14.19
C GLU A 155 20.30 -9.09 14.56
N ASP A 156 21.49 -9.39 14.05
CA ASP A 156 22.70 -8.59 14.31
C ASP A 156 22.64 -7.23 13.60
N ASP A 157 22.02 -7.16 12.42
CA ASP A 157 21.76 -5.89 11.72
C ASP A 157 20.84 -4.98 12.54
N ILE A 158 19.80 -5.56 13.16
CA ILE A 158 18.90 -4.81 14.05
C ILE A 158 19.67 -4.28 15.26
N HIS A 159 20.50 -5.11 15.90
CA HIS A 159 21.33 -4.67 17.03
C HIS A 159 22.36 -3.61 16.65
N GLU A 160 22.96 -3.70 15.46
CA GLU A 160 23.88 -2.66 14.97
C GLU A 160 23.15 -1.33 14.83
N ASN A 161 22.00 -1.32 14.16
CA ASN A 161 21.22 -0.10 13.97
C ASN A 161 20.69 0.45 15.29
N LEU A 162 20.24 -0.37 16.24
CA LEU A 162 19.86 0.09 17.58
C LEU A 162 20.99 0.84 18.29
N ARG A 163 22.24 0.36 18.19
CA ARG A 163 23.40 1.08 18.76
C ARG A 163 23.71 2.36 17.99
N ALA A 164 23.56 2.32 16.66
CA ALA A 164 23.78 3.47 15.80
C ALA A 164 22.78 4.60 16.07
N MET A 165 21.50 4.28 16.31
CA MET A 165 20.46 5.26 16.64
C MET A 165 20.84 6.09 17.87
N ASP A 166 21.42 5.48 18.90
CA ASP A 166 21.87 6.21 20.10
C ASP A 166 23.17 6.96 19.88
N THR A 167 24.10 6.36 19.13
CA THR A 167 25.40 7.00 18.81
C THR A 167 25.19 8.26 17.96
N LEU A 168 24.22 8.21 17.04
CA LEU A 168 23.89 9.27 16.11
C LEU A 168 22.76 10.17 16.62
N ASP A 169 22.21 9.93 17.81
CA ASP A 169 21.11 10.72 18.37
C ASP A 169 19.96 10.93 17.36
N LEU A 170 19.42 9.82 16.85
CA LEU A 170 18.32 9.82 15.88
C LEU A 170 16.97 9.60 16.59
N PRO A 171 15.98 10.48 16.40
CA PRO A 171 14.67 10.41 17.06
C PRO A 171 13.75 9.39 16.37
N ILE A 172 14.07 8.12 16.54
CA ILE A 172 13.32 6.99 15.98
C ILE A 172 12.45 6.38 17.08
N ASP A 173 11.13 6.47 16.92
CA ASP A 173 10.16 5.90 17.86
C ASP A 173 10.01 4.39 17.67
N VAL A 174 9.90 3.94 16.42
CA VAL A 174 9.64 2.53 16.05
C VAL A 174 10.83 1.92 15.33
N VAL A 175 11.21 0.71 15.71
CA VAL A 175 12.12 -0.15 14.94
C VAL A 175 11.31 -1.28 14.33
N GLN A 176 11.06 -1.18 13.03
CA GLN A 176 10.30 -2.16 12.24
C GLN A 176 11.24 -3.19 11.62
N ILE A 177 11.03 -4.45 11.97
CA ILE A 177 11.64 -5.61 11.29
C ILE A 177 10.74 -5.96 10.11
N ASP A 178 11.25 -5.75 8.89
CA ASP A 178 10.54 -6.05 7.64
C ASP A 178 10.72 -7.53 7.22
N ASP A 179 10.33 -7.88 6.00
CA ASP A 179 10.44 -9.24 5.44
C ASP A 179 11.86 -9.84 5.59
N GLY A 180 11.93 -11.05 6.15
CA GLY A 180 13.17 -11.83 6.27
C GLY A 180 13.34 -12.59 7.60
N TYR A 181 12.54 -12.25 8.62
CA TYR A 181 12.56 -12.92 9.92
C TYR A 181 11.84 -14.27 9.91
N GLN A 182 10.78 -14.40 9.10
CA GLN A 182 9.93 -15.57 9.00
C GLN A 182 10.52 -16.63 8.07
N LYS A 183 10.18 -17.90 8.29
CA LYS A 183 10.62 -19.04 7.47
C LYS A 183 10.08 -18.95 6.03
N ALA A 184 8.79 -18.66 5.88
CA ALA A 184 8.10 -18.55 4.60
C ALA A 184 6.83 -17.69 4.77
N LEU A 185 6.23 -17.23 3.66
CA LEU A 185 4.91 -16.61 3.70
C LEU A 185 3.87 -17.65 4.12
N GLY A 186 3.07 -17.31 5.14
CA GLY A 186 2.17 -18.26 5.79
C GLY A 186 2.75 -18.86 7.07
N ASP A 187 4.08 -18.90 7.25
CA ASP A 187 4.74 -19.49 8.43
C ASP A 187 5.34 -18.41 9.36
N TRP A 188 4.51 -17.44 9.74
CA TRP A 188 4.91 -16.22 10.47
C TRP A 188 5.51 -16.47 11.85
N LEU A 189 5.11 -17.59 12.48
CA LEU A 189 5.56 -17.92 13.83
C LEU A 189 6.90 -18.67 13.87
N THR A 190 7.37 -19.16 12.71
CA THR A 190 8.62 -19.91 12.57
C THR A 190 9.69 -18.99 11.98
N LEU A 191 10.86 -18.92 12.64
CA LEU A 191 11.94 -18.04 12.20
C LEU A 191 12.74 -18.63 11.02
N SER A 192 13.31 -17.75 10.20
CA SER A 192 14.18 -18.09 9.05
C SER A 192 15.53 -18.69 9.44
N GLY A 193 15.90 -18.65 10.73
CA GLY A 193 17.23 -18.98 11.24
C GLY A 193 18.20 -17.79 11.26
N ARG A 194 17.83 -16.63 10.69
CA ARG A 194 18.60 -15.37 10.81
C ARG A 194 18.31 -14.59 12.10
N PHE A 195 17.26 -15.01 12.80
CA PHE A 195 16.83 -14.49 14.09
C PHE A 195 16.82 -15.63 15.11
N ARG A 196 17.26 -15.32 16.33
CA ARG A 196 17.37 -16.24 17.47
C ARG A 196 16.07 -16.27 18.26
N SER A 197 15.43 -15.12 18.44
CA SER A 197 14.15 -15.01 19.15
C SER A 197 13.39 -13.77 18.71
N ARG A 198 12.11 -13.94 18.33
CA ARG A 198 11.21 -12.84 17.98
C ARG A 198 10.90 -11.96 19.20
N GLU A 199 10.54 -12.59 20.31
CA GLU A 199 10.37 -11.91 21.60
C GLU A 199 11.67 -11.25 22.07
N GLY A 200 12.80 -11.94 21.96
CA GLY A 200 14.09 -11.43 22.42
C GLY A 200 14.56 -10.17 21.68
N ILE A 201 14.34 -10.09 20.36
CA ILE A 201 14.67 -8.87 19.61
C ILE A 201 13.68 -7.73 19.92
N ALA A 202 12.40 -8.04 20.12
CA ALA A 202 11.42 -7.05 20.57
C ALA A 202 11.77 -6.46 21.95
N ASP A 203 12.15 -7.32 22.90
CA ASP A 203 12.65 -6.93 24.22
C ASP A 203 13.87 -6.00 24.11
N ALA A 204 14.83 -6.34 23.23
CA ALA A 204 16.02 -5.54 23.04
C ALA A 204 15.73 -4.14 22.46
N ILE A 205 14.74 -4.04 21.55
CA ILE A 205 14.25 -2.75 21.03
C ILE A 205 13.64 -1.92 22.17
N ARG A 206 12.72 -2.53 22.95
CA ARG A 206 12.01 -1.84 24.05
C ARG A 206 12.94 -1.44 25.20
N ALA A 207 13.95 -2.25 25.49
CA ALA A 207 14.96 -1.93 26.50
C ALA A 207 15.75 -0.65 26.18
N ARG A 208 15.74 -0.18 24.92
CA ARG A 208 16.32 1.10 24.49
C ARG A 208 15.29 2.22 24.32
N GLY A 209 14.11 2.08 24.92
CA GLY A 209 13.05 3.09 24.93
C GLY A 209 12.31 3.24 23.59
N ARG A 210 12.40 2.25 22.71
CA ARG A 210 11.78 2.27 21.37
C ARG A 210 10.65 1.25 21.29
N ARG A 211 9.75 1.44 20.33
CA ARG A 211 8.64 0.54 20.02
C ARG A 211 9.07 -0.50 19.01
N ALA A 212 8.63 -1.74 19.18
CA ALA A 212 8.94 -2.83 18.26
C ALA A 212 7.87 -2.95 17.17
N GLY A 213 8.30 -2.93 15.91
CA GLY A 213 7.45 -3.12 14.74
C GLY A 213 7.76 -4.41 13.97
N ILE A 214 6.76 -5.00 13.34
CA ILE A 214 6.92 -6.24 12.55
C ILE A 214 6.09 -6.23 11.27
N TRP A 215 6.64 -6.81 10.22
CA TRP A 215 5.99 -7.00 8.92
C TRP A 215 5.31 -8.35 8.77
N THR A 216 4.21 -8.41 8.02
CA THR A 216 3.60 -9.65 7.52
C THR A 216 2.92 -9.40 6.18
N ALA A 217 2.78 -10.43 5.35
CA ALA A 217 1.86 -10.45 4.21
C ALA A 217 0.68 -11.39 4.52
N PRO A 218 -0.28 -10.99 5.38
CA PRO A 218 -1.16 -11.90 6.11
C PRO A 218 -2.03 -12.81 5.24
N PHE A 219 -2.30 -12.41 4.00
CA PHE A 219 -3.16 -13.16 3.08
C PHE A 219 -2.37 -13.94 2.02
N LEU A 220 -1.04 -13.78 1.96
CA LEU A 220 -0.20 -14.54 1.05
C LEU A 220 0.33 -15.80 1.72
N VAL A 221 0.32 -16.88 0.95
CA VAL A 221 0.86 -18.17 1.33
C VAL A 221 1.85 -18.63 0.27
N ASP A 222 3.05 -18.98 0.71
CA ASP A 222 4.04 -19.63 -0.13
C ASP A 222 3.61 -21.09 -0.36
N PRO A 223 3.54 -21.60 -1.61
CA PRO A 223 3.21 -23.00 -1.86
C PRO A 223 4.17 -24.01 -1.21
N ALA A 224 5.37 -23.58 -0.80
CA ALA A 224 6.37 -24.38 -0.10
C ALA A 224 6.32 -24.22 1.44
N SER A 225 5.38 -23.44 1.98
CA SER A 225 5.18 -23.29 3.44
C SER A 225 4.64 -24.57 4.07
N ASP A 226 4.86 -24.71 5.38
CA ASP A 226 4.24 -25.77 6.17
C ASP A 226 2.71 -25.58 6.15
N LEU A 227 2.22 -24.35 6.27
CA LEU A 227 0.79 -24.03 6.17
C LEU A 227 0.15 -24.55 4.87
N ALA A 228 0.76 -24.29 3.71
CA ALA A 228 0.21 -24.75 2.43
C ALA A 228 0.20 -26.28 2.29
N THR A 229 1.15 -26.95 2.95
CA THR A 229 1.29 -28.41 2.92
C THR A 229 0.30 -29.09 3.86
N GLU A 230 0.14 -28.55 5.07
CA GLU A 230 -0.68 -29.13 6.13
C GLU A 230 -2.16 -28.75 6.00
N HIS A 231 -2.45 -27.55 5.46
CA HIS A 231 -3.79 -26.98 5.37
C HIS A 231 -4.12 -26.44 3.97
N PRO A 232 -4.07 -27.26 2.91
CA PRO A 232 -4.44 -26.81 1.56
C PRO A 232 -5.91 -26.38 1.46
N ASP A 233 -6.79 -26.89 2.33
CA ASP A 233 -8.20 -26.54 2.45
C ASP A 233 -8.43 -25.12 3.00
N TRP A 234 -7.43 -24.50 3.62
CA TRP A 234 -7.48 -23.10 4.07
C TRP A 234 -7.18 -22.09 2.96
N LEU A 235 -6.95 -22.55 1.72
CA LEU A 235 -6.56 -21.68 0.61
C LEU A 235 -7.75 -21.38 -0.30
N VAL A 236 -7.77 -20.19 -0.89
CA VAL A 236 -8.77 -19.83 -1.90
C VAL A 236 -8.52 -20.62 -3.17
N HIS A 237 -9.58 -21.19 -3.73
CA HIS A 237 -9.54 -21.95 -4.97
C HIS A 237 -10.02 -21.13 -6.16
N ASP A 238 -9.51 -21.40 -7.36
CA ASP A 238 -10.10 -20.86 -8.58
C ASP A 238 -11.38 -21.64 -8.96
N THR A 239 -12.07 -21.18 -10.02
CA THR A 239 -13.31 -21.82 -10.48
C THR A 239 -13.11 -23.19 -11.13
N ASP A 240 -11.88 -23.53 -11.51
CA ASP A 240 -11.50 -24.80 -12.12
C ASP A 240 -11.05 -25.84 -11.07
N GLY A 241 -11.06 -25.46 -9.78
CA GLY A 241 -10.66 -26.29 -8.65
C GLY A 241 -9.16 -26.27 -8.34
N GLY A 242 -8.39 -25.41 -9.01
CA GLY A 242 -7.01 -25.09 -8.66
C GLY A 242 -6.92 -24.07 -7.52
N PHE A 243 -5.72 -23.59 -7.21
CA PHE A 243 -5.53 -22.52 -6.23
C PHE A 243 -5.55 -21.16 -6.91
N THR A 244 -6.24 -20.18 -6.31
CA THR A 244 -6.21 -18.80 -6.80
C THR A 244 -4.78 -18.27 -6.84
N HIS A 245 -4.35 -17.83 -8.02
CA HIS A 245 -3.03 -17.26 -8.24
C HIS A 245 -2.97 -15.82 -7.72
N ALA A 246 -2.05 -15.55 -6.78
CA ALA A 246 -1.86 -14.22 -6.20
C ALA A 246 -0.68 -13.45 -6.80
N GLY A 247 -0.18 -13.89 -7.97
CA GLY A 247 1.05 -13.39 -8.56
C GLY A 247 2.26 -14.23 -8.17
N ARG A 248 3.39 -13.91 -8.81
CA ARG A 248 4.70 -14.51 -8.63
C ARG A 248 5.62 -13.51 -7.97
N ASN A 249 6.09 -13.86 -6.78
CA ASN A 249 7.14 -13.10 -6.08
C ASN A 249 8.02 -14.07 -5.27
N TRP A 250 9.21 -13.63 -4.85
CA TRP A 250 10.22 -14.48 -4.21
C TRP A 250 10.54 -15.77 -5.00
N GLY A 251 10.31 -15.75 -6.32
CA GLY A 251 10.50 -16.89 -7.22
C GLY A 251 9.37 -17.93 -7.22
N HIS A 252 8.30 -17.71 -6.45
CA HIS A 252 7.22 -18.68 -6.20
C HIS A 252 5.89 -18.14 -6.71
N ASP A 253 5.00 -19.02 -7.19
CA ASP A 253 3.63 -18.66 -7.58
C ASP A 253 2.73 -18.73 -6.34
N LEU A 254 2.38 -17.56 -5.81
CA LEU A 254 1.79 -17.41 -4.49
C LEU A 254 0.30 -17.73 -4.48
N ARG A 255 -0.18 -18.15 -3.31
CA ARG A 255 -1.58 -18.51 -3.04
C ARG A 255 -2.19 -17.55 -2.03
N VAL A 256 -3.51 -17.61 -1.91
CA VAL A 256 -4.29 -16.76 -1.01
C VAL A 256 -4.80 -17.57 0.18
N LEU A 257 -4.58 -17.07 1.39
CA LEU A 257 -5.21 -17.58 2.61
C LEU A 257 -6.69 -17.18 2.65
N ASP A 258 -7.59 -18.14 2.83
CA ASP A 258 -9.01 -17.89 2.98
C ASP A 258 -9.37 -17.62 4.44
N THR A 259 -9.39 -16.35 4.84
CA THR A 259 -9.78 -15.95 6.20
C THR A 259 -11.28 -16.11 6.49
N THR A 260 -12.08 -16.57 5.53
CA THR A 260 -13.47 -16.97 5.79
C THR A 260 -13.57 -18.43 6.24
N HIS A 261 -12.48 -19.19 6.13
CA HIS A 261 -12.34 -20.50 6.77
C HIS A 261 -12.07 -20.30 8.27
N PRO A 262 -12.89 -20.86 9.19
CA PRO A 262 -12.79 -20.56 10.62
C PRO A 262 -11.41 -20.86 11.24
N GLU A 263 -10.76 -21.95 10.80
CA GLU A 263 -9.45 -22.33 11.34
C GLU A 263 -8.31 -21.46 10.78
N ALA A 264 -8.42 -21.00 9.52
CA ALA A 264 -7.48 -20.06 8.93
C ALA A 264 -7.58 -18.68 9.60
N ALA A 265 -8.81 -18.23 9.89
CA ALA A 265 -9.07 -17.03 10.67
C ALA A 265 -8.50 -17.12 12.09
N ALA A 266 -8.66 -18.29 12.74
CA ALA A 266 -8.10 -18.54 14.07
C ALA A 266 -6.56 -18.54 14.05
N TYR A 267 -5.95 -19.15 13.03
CA TYR A 267 -4.49 -19.09 12.83
C TYR A 267 -4.00 -17.65 12.68
N LEU A 268 -4.60 -16.87 11.78
CA LEU A 268 -4.22 -15.47 11.57
C LEU A 268 -4.35 -14.65 12.87
N THR A 269 -5.46 -14.83 13.58
CA THR A 269 -5.68 -14.20 14.89
C THR A 269 -4.59 -14.59 15.90
N GLN A 270 -4.21 -15.87 15.94
CA GLN A 270 -3.16 -16.37 16.83
C GLN A 270 -1.79 -15.76 16.49
N VAL A 271 -1.45 -15.60 15.21
CA VAL A 271 -0.20 -14.95 14.77
C VAL A 271 -0.10 -13.55 15.37
N PHE A 272 -1.11 -12.71 15.16
CA PHE A 272 -1.09 -11.33 15.62
C PHE A 272 -1.18 -11.21 17.15
N ARG A 273 -1.97 -12.05 17.83
CA ARG A 273 -1.98 -12.10 19.30
C ARG A 273 -0.62 -12.49 19.87
N THR A 274 0.08 -13.42 19.22
CA THR A 274 1.44 -13.83 19.64
C THR A 274 2.41 -12.66 19.52
N PHE A 275 2.42 -11.96 18.38
CA PHE A 275 3.24 -10.75 18.23
C PHE A 275 2.91 -9.69 19.28
N ARG A 276 1.64 -9.47 19.62
CA ARG A 276 1.29 -8.57 20.71
C ARG A 276 1.83 -9.01 22.06
N SER A 277 1.70 -10.30 22.39
CA SER A 277 2.20 -10.82 23.66
C SER A 277 3.72 -10.69 23.79
N GLU A 278 4.44 -10.73 22.68
CA GLU A 278 5.90 -10.52 22.62
C GLU A 278 6.30 -9.04 22.61
N GLY A 279 5.31 -8.14 22.64
CA GLY A 279 5.48 -6.70 22.81
C GLY A 279 5.75 -5.93 21.52
N TYR A 280 5.29 -6.43 20.38
CA TYR A 280 5.18 -5.63 19.15
C TYR A 280 3.95 -4.73 19.21
N ASP A 281 4.10 -3.46 18.82
CA ASP A 281 2.99 -2.50 18.79
C ASP A 281 2.86 -1.64 17.54
N TYR A 282 3.65 -1.95 16.55
CA TYR A 282 3.56 -1.41 15.22
C TYR A 282 3.52 -2.56 14.22
N PHE A 283 2.52 -2.58 13.35
CA PHE A 283 2.32 -3.68 12.40
C PHE A 283 2.28 -3.13 11.00
N LYS A 284 3.22 -3.58 10.15
CA LYS A 284 3.08 -3.42 8.70
C LYS A 284 2.45 -4.69 8.14
N VAL A 285 1.29 -4.55 7.50
CA VAL A 285 0.60 -5.65 6.83
C VAL A 285 0.56 -5.38 5.33
N ASP A 286 1.04 -6.33 4.55
CA ASP A 286 1.46 -6.09 3.17
C ASP A 286 0.81 -7.08 2.19
N PHE A 287 0.91 -6.79 0.89
CA PHE A 287 0.29 -7.58 -0.20
C PHE A 287 -1.20 -7.83 0.05
N LEU A 288 -1.86 -6.83 0.63
CA LEU A 288 -3.23 -6.94 1.11
C LEU A 288 -4.27 -7.14 0.00
N TYR A 289 -3.94 -6.81 -1.26
CA TYR A 289 -4.75 -7.08 -2.44
C TYR A 289 -5.11 -8.57 -2.55
N ALA A 290 -4.25 -9.47 -2.05
CA ALA A 290 -4.48 -10.91 -2.11
C ALA A 290 -5.79 -11.31 -1.43
N GLY A 291 -6.13 -10.68 -0.30
CA GLY A 291 -7.39 -10.94 0.40
C GLY A 291 -8.64 -10.60 -0.42
N ALA A 292 -8.50 -9.68 -1.38
CA ALA A 292 -9.57 -9.21 -2.26
C ALA A 292 -9.60 -9.88 -3.65
N LEU A 293 -8.74 -10.89 -3.91
CA LEU A 293 -8.75 -11.63 -5.18
C LEU A 293 -9.99 -12.49 -5.33
N GLU A 294 -10.55 -12.55 -6.55
CA GLU A 294 -11.64 -13.46 -6.87
C GLU A 294 -11.23 -14.93 -6.66
N GLY A 295 -12.19 -15.74 -6.22
CA GLY A 295 -12.00 -17.16 -6.00
C GLY A 295 -13.06 -17.75 -5.08
N VAL A 296 -13.13 -19.07 -5.08
CA VAL A 296 -14.01 -19.87 -4.23
C VAL A 296 -13.44 -19.90 -2.82
N ARG A 297 -14.24 -19.38 -1.89
CA ARG A 297 -13.96 -19.31 -0.44
C ARG A 297 -14.89 -20.26 0.31
N HIS A 298 -14.57 -20.51 1.57
CA HIS A 298 -15.36 -21.28 2.52
C HIS A 298 -16.72 -20.62 2.78
N SER A 299 -16.77 -19.29 2.87
CA SER A 299 -18.04 -18.53 2.93
C SER A 299 -18.49 -18.01 1.57
N SER A 300 -19.74 -17.54 1.50
CA SER A 300 -20.31 -16.86 0.33
C SER A 300 -20.14 -15.34 0.36
N ALA A 301 -19.29 -14.79 1.24
CA ALA A 301 -18.99 -13.36 1.27
C ALA A 301 -18.34 -12.94 -0.06
N ASP A 302 -18.65 -11.73 -0.52
CA ASP A 302 -17.91 -11.13 -1.63
C ASP A 302 -16.45 -10.84 -1.22
N THR A 303 -15.59 -10.58 -2.20
CA THR A 303 -14.15 -10.46 -1.97
C THR A 303 -13.77 -9.25 -1.13
N LEU A 304 -14.51 -8.14 -1.22
CA LEU A 304 -14.26 -6.94 -0.43
C LEU A 304 -14.71 -7.14 1.02
N THR A 305 -15.86 -7.77 1.23
CA THR A 305 -16.31 -8.17 2.56
C THR A 305 -15.29 -9.12 3.21
N ALA A 306 -14.86 -10.18 2.52
CA ALA A 306 -13.86 -11.12 3.04
C ALA A 306 -12.52 -10.44 3.37
N TYR A 307 -12.07 -9.52 2.51
CA TYR A 307 -10.88 -8.70 2.74
C TYR A 307 -11.02 -7.86 4.02
N ARG A 308 -12.11 -7.11 4.16
CA ARG A 308 -12.35 -6.22 5.31
C ARG A 308 -12.53 -6.99 6.61
N GLU A 309 -13.22 -8.13 6.59
CA GLU A 309 -13.32 -9.06 7.72
C GLU A 309 -11.94 -9.59 8.12
N GLY A 310 -11.10 -9.99 7.16
CA GLY A 310 -9.72 -10.40 7.40
C GLY A 310 -8.88 -9.32 8.10
N ILE A 311 -9.00 -8.06 7.68
CA ILE A 311 -8.34 -6.93 8.36
C ILE A 311 -8.91 -6.67 9.75
N SER A 312 -10.22 -6.88 9.95
CA SER A 312 -10.90 -6.70 11.23
C SER A 312 -10.41 -7.73 12.26
N LEU A 313 -10.20 -9.00 11.86
CA LEU A 313 -9.53 -10.01 12.69
C LEU A 313 -8.17 -9.52 13.18
N ILE A 314 -7.39 -8.90 12.30
CA ILE A 314 -6.07 -8.34 12.67
C ILE A 314 -6.24 -7.16 13.63
N ARG A 315 -7.17 -6.22 13.39
CA ARG A 315 -7.44 -5.09 14.31
C ARG A 315 -7.78 -5.59 15.71
N GLU A 316 -8.71 -6.53 15.80
CA GLU A 316 -9.16 -7.09 17.07
C GLU A 316 -8.03 -7.85 17.78
N ALA A 317 -7.24 -8.62 17.04
CA ALA A 317 -6.10 -9.37 17.58
C ALA A 317 -5.03 -8.44 18.17
N ILE A 318 -4.78 -7.30 17.52
CA ILE A 318 -3.76 -6.36 18.00
C ILE A 318 -4.27 -5.35 19.03
N GLY A 319 -5.59 -5.14 19.09
CA GLY A 319 -6.21 -4.18 20.01
C GLY A 319 -6.01 -2.71 19.59
N PRO A 320 -6.76 -1.79 20.21
CA PRO A 320 -6.91 -0.42 19.73
C PRO A 320 -5.64 0.43 19.86
N ASP A 321 -4.73 0.09 20.77
CA ASP A 321 -3.52 0.90 21.02
C ASP A 321 -2.37 0.59 20.07
N ALA A 322 -2.44 -0.51 19.33
CA ALA A 322 -1.43 -0.85 18.32
C ALA A 322 -1.54 0.06 17.11
N TYR A 323 -0.41 0.41 16.51
CA TYR A 323 -0.38 1.14 15.24
C TYR A 323 -0.36 0.18 14.06
N LEU A 324 -1.16 0.47 13.04
CA LEU A 324 -1.23 -0.34 11.84
C LEU A 324 -0.95 0.47 10.58
N LEU A 325 0.05 0.00 9.85
CA LEU A 325 0.38 0.39 8.50
C LEU A 325 -0.11 -0.67 7.49
N GLY A 326 -0.95 -0.26 6.54
CA GLY A 326 -1.33 -1.07 5.39
C GLY A 326 -0.39 -0.87 4.20
N CYS A 327 -0.14 -1.93 3.43
CA CYS A 327 0.65 -1.90 2.20
C CYS A 327 0.12 -2.90 1.18
N GLY A 328 0.29 -2.58 -0.10
CA GLY A 328 -0.27 -3.38 -1.20
C GLY A 328 -1.79 -3.53 -1.12
N ALA A 329 -2.52 -2.54 -0.59
CA ALA A 329 -3.92 -2.69 -0.16
C ALA A 329 -4.92 -2.02 -1.12
N PRO A 330 -6.11 -2.63 -1.38
CA PRO A 330 -7.19 -2.00 -2.14
C PRO A 330 -7.67 -0.71 -1.45
N LEU A 331 -7.20 0.45 -1.91
CA LEU A 331 -7.20 1.68 -1.08
C LEU A 331 -8.60 2.08 -0.63
N LEU A 332 -9.52 2.29 -1.56
CA LEU A 332 -10.85 2.81 -1.20
C LEU A 332 -11.62 1.83 -0.31
N ALA A 333 -11.43 0.52 -0.51
CA ALA A 333 -11.99 -0.53 0.35
C ALA A 333 -11.28 -0.65 1.72
N SER A 334 -10.12 -0.03 1.90
CA SER A 334 -9.37 0.04 3.17
C SER A 334 -9.77 1.23 4.05
N ALA A 335 -10.61 2.15 3.56
CA ALA A 335 -11.01 3.35 4.30
C ALA A 335 -11.58 2.98 5.69
N GLY A 336 -11.04 3.62 6.73
CA GLY A 336 -11.42 3.42 8.14
C GLY A 336 -10.82 2.18 8.83
N LEU A 337 -9.93 1.43 8.18
CA LEU A 337 -9.34 0.22 8.76
C LEU A 337 -7.89 0.37 9.24
N PHE A 338 -7.20 1.45 8.83
CA PHE A 338 -5.76 1.62 9.03
C PHE A 338 -5.42 2.97 9.66
N ASP A 339 -4.34 3.00 10.45
CA ASP A 339 -3.80 4.27 10.96
C ASP A 339 -2.97 4.98 9.88
N ALA A 340 -2.16 4.21 9.17
CA ALA A 340 -1.39 4.66 8.02
C ALA A 340 -1.53 3.70 6.83
N MET A 341 -1.29 4.21 5.63
CA MET A 341 -1.36 3.43 4.41
C MET A 341 -0.24 3.85 3.47
N ARG A 342 0.48 2.87 2.92
CA ARG A 342 1.37 3.06 1.77
C ARG A 342 0.52 3.53 0.59
N VAL A 343 0.85 4.70 0.06
CA VAL A 343 0.09 5.33 -1.04
C VAL A 343 0.86 5.37 -2.36
N SER A 344 2.00 4.71 -2.44
CA SER A 344 2.84 4.67 -3.64
C SER A 344 3.45 3.28 -3.84
N PRO A 345 3.93 2.97 -5.06
CA PRO A 345 4.94 1.94 -5.28
C PRO A 345 6.09 2.06 -4.29
N ASP A 346 6.84 0.96 -4.14
CA ASP A 346 8.08 0.98 -3.37
C ASP A 346 9.03 2.05 -3.92
N THR A 347 9.66 2.80 -3.03
CA THR A 347 10.83 3.60 -3.38
C THR A 347 12.02 2.67 -3.68
N ALA A 348 13.08 3.21 -4.26
CA ALA A 348 14.27 2.44 -4.59
C ALA A 348 15.54 3.31 -4.52
N PRO A 349 16.74 2.69 -4.41
CA PRO A 349 18.00 3.41 -4.52
C PRO A 349 18.24 3.98 -5.93
N HIS A 350 17.35 3.73 -6.88
CA HIS A 350 17.43 4.17 -8.28
C HIS A 350 16.17 4.95 -8.68
N ARG A 351 16.27 5.75 -9.74
CA ARG A 351 15.18 6.64 -10.15
C ARG A 351 14.08 5.97 -10.95
N ARG A 352 14.45 5.16 -11.93
CA ARG A 352 13.53 4.59 -12.92
C ARG A 352 12.78 3.40 -12.30
N PRO A 353 11.52 3.14 -12.71
CA PRO A 353 10.83 1.94 -12.29
C PRO A 353 11.60 0.69 -12.73
N GLU A 354 11.60 -0.33 -11.89
CA GLU A 354 11.97 -1.69 -12.32
C GLU A 354 10.95 -2.22 -13.35
N ALA A 355 11.40 -3.14 -14.21
CA ALA A 355 10.56 -3.77 -15.24
C ALA A 355 9.81 -2.80 -16.18
N ASP A 356 10.25 -1.54 -16.28
CA ASP A 356 9.61 -0.44 -17.04
C ASP A 356 8.12 -0.25 -16.71
N ASP A 357 7.69 -0.59 -15.49
CA ASP A 357 6.31 -0.53 -15.04
C ASP A 357 6.18 0.43 -13.84
N TYR A 358 5.34 1.46 -13.97
CA TYR A 358 5.21 2.50 -12.94
C TYR A 358 4.58 2.02 -11.62
N SER A 359 4.17 0.76 -11.54
CA SER A 359 3.77 0.13 -10.28
C SER A 359 4.91 -0.53 -9.50
N GLN A 360 6.11 -0.59 -10.10
CA GLN A 360 7.27 -1.29 -9.56
C GLN A 360 8.24 -0.32 -8.85
N PRO A 361 9.20 -0.85 -8.05
CA PRO A 361 10.10 -0.02 -7.27
C PRO A 361 10.82 1.06 -8.08
N GLY A 362 10.88 2.28 -7.57
CA GLY A 362 11.56 3.41 -8.22
C GLY A 362 11.18 4.76 -7.60
N GLN A 363 12.08 5.75 -7.61
CA GLN A 363 11.74 7.08 -7.08
C GLN A 363 10.73 7.83 -7.95
N ASP A 364 10.90 7.84 -9.28
CA ASP A 364 9.98 8.53 -10.19
C ASP A 364 8.52 7.99 -10.08
N PRO A 365 8.25 6.67 -10.05
CA PRO A 365 6.89 6.16 -9.86
C PRO A 365 6.33 6.39 -8.46
N ALA A 366 7.17 6.30 -7.42
CA ALA A 366 6.76 6.58 -6.05
C ALA A 366 6.38 8.06 -5.88
N GLU A 367 7.18 8.98 -6.41
CA GLU A 367 6.90 10.42 -6.39
C GLU A 367 5.60 10.76 -7.15
N PHE A 368 5.43 10.22 -8.36
CA PHE A 368 4.23 10.45 -9.17
C PHE A 368 2.95 10.05 -8.42
N THR A 369 2.94 8.82 -7.90
CA THR A 369 1.76 8.26 -7.21
C THR A 369 1.53 8.92 -5.86
N GLY A 370 2.61 9.16 -5.11
CA GLY A 370 2.56 9.80 -3.80
C GLY A 370 2.01 11.22 -3.87
N VAL A 371 2.37 12.00 -4.90
CA VAL A 371 1.78 13.34 -5.15
C VAL A 371 0.31 13.21 -5.54
N GLY A 372 -0.02 12.26 -6.43
CA GLY A 372 -1.39 12.03 -6.90
C GLY A 372 -2.38 11.76 -5.76
N ARG A 373 -1.93 11.11 -4.69
CA ARG A 373 -2.75 10.69 -3.55
C ARG A 373 -2.64 11.56 -2.29
N GLN A 374 -2.08 12.77 -2.40
CA GLN A 374 -1.98 13.67 -1.25
C GLN A 374 -3.35 14.06 -0.66
N TRP A 375 -4.40 14.08 -1.47
CA TRP A 375 -5.77 14.26 -1.00
C TRP A 375 -6.22 13.25 0.06
N GLN A 376 -5.58 12.07 0.19
CA GLN A 376 -5.94 11.04 1.18
C GLN A 376 -5.40 11.35 2.58
N HIS A 377 -4.28 12.07 2.67
CA HIS A 377 -3.55 12.29 3.91
C HIS A 377 -4.40 13.06 4.94
N GLY A 378 -4.46 12.54 6.16
CA GLY A 378 -5.19 13.16 7.28
C GLY A 378 -6.71 12.99 7.18
N ARG A 379 -7.21 12.29 6.17
CA ARG A 379 -8.65 12.08 5.92
C ARG A 379 -9.03 10.61 5.99
N LEU A 380 -8.39 9.77 5.17
CA LEU A 380 -8.63 8.32 5.17
C LEU A 380 -7.69 7.59 6.13
N TRP A 381 -6.47 8.11 6.25
CA TRP A 381 -5.35 7.59 7.05
C TRP A 381 -4.21 8.62 7.06
N VAL A 382 -3.12 8.34 7.78
CA VAL A 382 -1.83 8.99 7.51
C VAL A 382 -1.21 8.34 6.26
N ASN A 383 -1.00 9.11 5.19
CA ASN A 383 -0.19 8.64 4.07
C ASN A 383 1.22 8.25 4.53
N ASP A 384 1.66 7.08 4.07
CA ASP A 384 3.06 6.63 4.09
C ASP A 384 3.62 6.78 2.66
N PRO A 385 4.50 7.78 2.42
CA PRO A 385 5.16 7.99 1.13
C PRO A 385 6.33 7.02 0.89
N ASP A 386 6.48 6.03 1.78
CA ASP A 386 7.60 5.10 1.86
C ASP A 386 8.88 5.71 2.47
N CYS A 387 9.90 4.88 2.63
CA CYS A 387 11.06 5.20 3.46
C CYS A 387 12.00 6.25 2.84
N LEU A 388 12.50 7.16 3.68
CA LEU A 388 13.71 7.94 3.42
C LEU A 388 14.90 6.98 3.30
N MET A 389 15.62 7.09 2.18
CA MET A 389 16.93 6.49 1.98
C MET A 389 17.96 7.60 1.74
N ALA A 390 18.78 7.88 2.74
CA ALA A 390 19.70 9.00 2.75
C ALA A 390 21.17 8.59 2.54
N ARG A 391 21.46 7.30 2.42
CA ARG A 391 22.83 6.81 2.19
C ARG A 391 23.40 7.26 0.83
N PRO A 392 24.73 7.41 0.70
CA PRO A 392 25.36 7.93 -0.53
C PRO A 392 25.12 7.11 -1.80
N ALA A 393 24.77 5.83 -1.69
CA ALA A 393 24.53 4.94 -2.83
C ALA A 393 23.20 5.19 -3.55
N VAL A 394 22.30 5.98 -2.94
CA VAL A 394 20.96 6.25 -3.48
C VAL A 394 21.04 7.38 -4.51
N GLU A 395 20.55 7.11 -5.72
CA GLU A 395 20.40 8.11 -6.77
C GLU A 395 19.48 9.24 -6.29
N THR A 396 19.85 10.49 -6.58
CA THR A 396 19.03 11.66 -6.27
C THR A 396 18.44 11.71 -4.84
N ARG A 397 19.18 11.19 -3.86
CA ARG A 397 18.77 11.14 -2.44
C ARG A 397 18.28 12.48 -1.89
N GLU A 398 18.83 13.62 -2.34
CA GLU A 398 18.39 14.95 -1.96
C GLU A 398 16.98 15.28 -2.48
N ARG A 399 16.66 14.87 -3.72
CA ARG A 399 15.32 15.02 -4.30
C ARG A 399 14.32 14.12 -3.58
N TRP A 400 14.69 12.87 -3.34
CA TRP A 400 13.84 11.94 -2.61
C TRP A 400 13.54 12.45 -1.18
N ALA A 401 14.56 12.95 -0.47
CA ALA A 401 14.37 13.56 0.84
C ALA A 401 13.44 14.79 0.79
N ALA A 402 13.53 15.62 -0.26
CA ALA A 402 12.63 16.75 -0.45
C ALA A 402 11.19 16.31 -0.75
N HIS A 403 11.00 15.21 -1.47
CA HIS A 403 9.68 14.61 -1.67
C HIS A 403 9.07 14.14 -0.35
N VAL A 404 9.79 13.32 0.42
CA VAL A 404 9.36 12.83 1.75
C VAL A 404 9.04 13.99 2.70
N GLU A 405 9.83 15.06 2.64
CA GLU A 405 9.57 16.28 3.41
C GLU A 405 8.25 16.94 3.00
N ALA A 406 8.06 17.16 1.69
CA ALA A 406 6.93 17.89 1.14
C ALA A 406 5.59 17.16 1.27
N THR A 407 5.59 15.82 1.16
CA THR A 407 4.37 15.00 1.26
C THR A 407 3.92 14.74 2.69
N GLY A 408 4.79 14.94 3.68
CA GLY A 408 4.38 14.80 5.07
C GLY A 408 4.14 13.33 5.48
N GLY A 409 3.24 13.12 6.44
CA GLY A 409 2.81 11.78 6.85
C GLY A 409 3.82 10.95 7.63
N LEU A 410 3.69 9.63 7.51
CA LEU A 410 4.55 8.67 8.19
C LEU A 410 5.97 8.84 7.68
N THR A 411 6.92 9.03 8.60
CA THR A 411 8.33 9.24 8.22
C THR A 411 9.17 8.11 8.76
N ALA A 412 9.61 7.24 7.86
CA ALA A 412 10.50 6.12 8.15
C ALA A 412 11.86 6.34 7.47
N SER A 413 12.96 5.95 8.11
CA SER A 413 14.27 5.79 7.46
C SER A 413 14.54 4.31 7.19
N SER A 414 15.19 4.00 6.07
CA SER A 414 15.58 2.63 5.73
C SER A 414 16.99 2.57 5.14
N ASP A 415 17.96 2.90 5.99
CA ASP A 415 19.39 2.77 5.70
C ASP A 415 20.08 1.98 6.81
N ARG A 416 21.20 1.33 6.50
CA ARG A 416 22.18 0.99 7.53
C ARG A 416 22.73 2.29 8.11
N LEU A 417 22.37 2.63 9.35
CA LEU A 417 22.58 3.97 9.90
C LEU A 417 24.06 4.37 9.97
N LEU A 418 24.97 3.42 10.16
CA LEU A 418 26.42 3.66 10.16
C LEU A 418 27.02 3.87 8.76
N SER A 419 26.25 3.66 7.70
CA SER A 419 26.64 3.96 6.31
C SER A 419 26.28 5.40 5.88
N LEU A 420 25.53 6.12 6.70
CA LEU A 420 25.15 7.50 6.42
C LEU A 420 26.38 8.42 6.51
N ASP A 421 26.52 9.32 5.55
CA ASP A 421 27.44 10.44 5.63
C ASP A 421 26.84 11.58 6.48
N GLU A 422 27.61 12.67 6.67
CA GLU A 422 27.16 13.82 7.48
C GLU A 422 25.84 14.41 6.97
N TRP A 423 25.67 14.46 5.65
CA TRP A 423 24.41 14.90 5.05
C TRP A 423 23.27 13.94 5.41
N GLY A 424 23.47 12.64 5.24
CA GLY A 424 22.46 11.62 5.54
C GLY A 424 22.02 11.66 6.99
N VAL A 425 22.96 11.68 7.94
CA VAL A 425 22.65 11.76 9.38
C VAL A 425 21.85 13.03 9.70
N ARG A 426 22.27 14.19 9.18
CA ARG A 426 21.58 15.46 9.44
C ARG A 426 20.18 15.49 8.84
N THR A 427 20.02 15.00 7.62
CA THR A 427 18.71 14.94 6.93
C THR A 427 17.78 13.98 7.64
N THR A 428 18.23 12.78 7.95
CA THR A 428 17.46 11.78 8.71
C THR A 428 17.04 12.32 10.07
N ARG A 429 17.95 12.93 10.85
CA ARG A 429 17.58 13.54 12.14
C ARG A 429 16.53 14.62 11.99
N ARG A 430 16.70 15.53 11.01
CA ARG A 430 15.79 16.65 10.78
C ARG A 430 14.38 16.19 10.42
N LEU A 431 14.26 15.26 9.47
CA LEU A 431 12.96 14.76 9.01
C LEU A 431 12.25 13.92 10.10
N LEU A 432 12.99 13.14 10.87
CA LEU A 432 12.43 12.37 11.98
C LEU A 432 12.15 13.21 13.24
N SER A 433 12.72 14.40 13.39
CA SER A 433 12.42 15.27 14.55
C SER A 433 11.05 15.96 14.45
N GLY A 434 10.36 15.86 13.31
CA GLY A 434 9.14 16.63 13.03
C GLY A 434 9.36 18.15 13.00
N ALA A 435 10.61 18.61 12.97
CA ALA A 435 10.97 20.03 13.02
C ALA A 435 10.59 20.72 11.69
N GLY A 436 9.34 21.16 11.60
CA GLY A 436 8.77 21.85 10.44
C GLY A 436 7.38 21.37 10.00
N ARG A 437 6.73 20.45 10.71
CA ARG A 437 5.39 19.91 10.37
C ARG A 437 4.29 20.40 11.30
#